data_AF-A0A3C0NG59-F1
#
_entry.id   AF-A0A3C0NG59-F1
#
_cell.length_a   1.000
_cell.length_b   1.000
_cell.length_c   1.000
_cell.angle_alpha   90.00
_cell.angle_beta   90.00
_cell.angle_gamma   90.00
#
_symmetry.space_group_name_H-M   'P 1'
#
loop_
_entity.id
_entity.type
_entity.pdbx_description
1 polymer ?
#
loop_
_entity_poly.entity_id
_entity_poly.type
_entity_poly.pdbx_seq_one_letter_code
_entity_poly.pdbx_strand_id
1 'polypeptide(L)'
;MVGTTDLGSFGKYVIDGETAKIEHHQLFHDSRFTWSLPLYTNRELACEDTKEPETKFKNIYWIAWGFTWELIPQRIYETYKSRECRVIPIEDLPNENQPLTLLRLDTQNMSIADSFQFPHGYFVSSIQFIPSSEPLPEGADLSTHGYLACIVLTDNPDNEEETNDEFWIFHADDFQNKPIYRLSTLDNSRPLNIALTLHSTWMRDIRENYHDSQCRQQIRRQSVYEDYETRLKNASKSVRELFDDVVYDYFIQQMPERDAVKRLQQPSYKIRQSSQKLP
;
A
#
# COMPACT_ATOMS: atom_id res chain seq x y z
N MET A 1 -1.37 13.41 -4.88
CA MET A 1 -0.09 13.05 -5.50
C MET A 1 0.95 13.10 -4.40
N VAL A 2 1.59 11.98 -4.11
CA VAL A 2 2.75 11.92 -3.22
C VAL A 2 3.90 12.55 -3.99
N GLY A 3 4.01 13.87 -3.93
CA GLY A 3 5.01 14.60 -4.69
C GLY A 3 6.36 14.38 -4.06
N THR A 4 7.31 13.76 -4.77
CA THR A 4 8.73 13.76 -4.37
C THR A 4 9.36 15.16 -4.42
N THR A 5 8.60 16.15 -4.88
CA THR A 5 9.02 17.54 -5.11
C THR A 5 8.42 18.53 -4.12
N ASP A 6 7.70 18.09 -3.09
CA ASP A 6 7.12 18.94 -2.04
C ASP A 6 6.90 18.14 -0.75
N LEU A 7 6.60 18.85 0.34
CA LEU A 7 6.32 18.23 1.63
C LEU A 7 4.90 17.64 1.65
N GLY A 8 4.78 16.39 2.09
CA GLY A 8 3.50 15.74 2.33
C GLY A 8 2.77 16.39 3.51
N SER A 9 1.44 16.44 3.43
CA SER A 9 0.58 16.96 4.50
C SER A 9 -0.50 15.95 4.84
N PHE A 10 -0.77 15.81 6.14
CA PHE A 10 -1.94 15.14 6.67
C PHE A 10 -3.09 16.14 6.73
N GLY A 11 -4.25 15.75 6.22
CA GLY A 11 -5.46 16.58 6.23
C GLY A 11 -6.59 15.91 7.00
N LYS A 12 -7.25 16.68 7.86
CA LYS A 12 -8.48 16.29 8.56
C LYS A 12 -9.57 17.28 8.21
N TYR A 13 -10.65 16.79 7.61
CA TYR A 13 -11.78 17.60 7.17
C TYR A 13 -13.05 17.11 7.86
N VAL A 14 -13.85 18.04 8.36
CA VAL A 14 -15.21 17.81 8.83
C VAL A 14 -16.13 18.35 7.75
N ILE A 15 -16.93 17.45 7.19
CA ILE A 15 -17.84 17.74 6.09
C ILE A 15 -19.26 17.43 6.56
N ASP A 16 -20.15 18.39 6.40
CA ASP A 16 -21.58 18.19 6.58
C ASP A 16 -22.09 17.25 5.47
N GLY A 17 -22.63 16.09 5.88
CA GLY A 17 -23.12 15.07 4.96
C GLY A 17 -24.40 15.46 4.20
N GLU A 18 -25.19 16.41 4.70
CA GLU A 18 -26.40 16.91 4.05
C GLU A 18 -26.08 18.03 3.06
N THR A 19 -25.20 18.96 3.44
CA THR A 19 -24.91 20.17 2.64
C THR A 19 -23.63 20.08 1.80
N ALA A 20 -22.81 19.05 2.02
CA ALA A 20 -21.49 18.88 1.41
C ALA A 20 -20.52 20.04 1.68
N LYS A 21 -20.76 20.84 2.73
CA LYS A 21 -19.88 21.95 3.13
C LYS A 21 -18.79 21.48 4.07
N ILE A 22 -17.59 22.04 3.90
CA ILE A 22 -16.50 21.87 4.86
C ILE A 22 -16.77 22.79 6.06
N GLU A 23 -17.04 22.21 7.21
CA GLU A 23 -17.26 22.95 8.46
C GLU A 23 -15.95 23.30 9.15
N HIS A 24 -15.00 22.37 9.12
CA HIS A 24 -13.70 22.51 9.75
C HIS A 24 -12.65 21.76 8.95
N HIS A 25 -11.43 22.30 8.88
CA HIS A 25 -10.29 21.57 8.35
C HIS A 25 -9.02 21.88 9.13
N GLN A 26 -8.13 20.90 9.20
CA GLN A 26 -6.80 21.02 9.78
C GLN A 26 -5.81 20.34 8.85
N LEU A 27 -4.73 21.05 8.54
CA LEU A 27 -3.59 20.52 7.80
C LEU A 27 -2.39 20.45 8.75
N PHE A 28 -1.64 19.37 8.67
CA PHE A 28 -0.43 19.18 9.45
C PHE A 28 0.68 18.61 8.56
N HIS A 29 1.88 19.16 8.68
CA HIS A 29 3.10 18.71 8.01
C HIS A 29 4.29 18.97 8.92
N ASP A 30 5.36 18.18 8.80
CA ASP A 30 6.61 18.34 9.55
C ASP A 30 7.77 18.09 8.59
N SER A 31 8.57 19.12 8.33
CA SER A 31 9.70 19.08 7.39
C SER A 31 10.81 18.11 7.80
N ARG A 32 10.72 17.46 8.97
CA ARG A 32 11.63 16.38 9.38
C ARG A 32 11.13 15.00 8.97
N PHE A 33 9.82 14.81 8.78
CA PHE A 33 9.21 13.48 8.77
C PHE A 33 8.16 13.25 7.67
N THR A 34 7.58 14.29 7.07
CA THR A 34 6.43 14.13 6.17
C THR A 34 6.78 14.18 4.68
N TRP A 35 8.04 13.91 4.32
CA TRP A 35 8.48 13.84 2.94
C TRP A 35 7.98 12.57 2.25
N SER A 36 7.20 12.72 1.18
CA SER A 36 6.69 11.61 0.37
C SER A 36 5.99 10.53 1.22
N LEU A 37 4.69 10.68 1.49
CA LEU A 37 3.85 9.77 2.30
C LEU A 37 3.05 8.75 1.44
N PRO A 38 3.63 7.64 0.96
CA PRO A 38 2.98 6.70 0.04
C PRO A 38 2.15 5.62 0.71
N LEU A 39 2.59 5.12 1.86
CA LEU A 39 2.09 3.88 2.44
C LEU A 39 1.68 4.13 3.87
N TYR A 40 0.57 3.54 4.25
CA TYR A 40 0.06 3.62 5.61
C TYR A 40 -0.59 2.32 6.03
N THR A 41 -0.69 2.14 7.33
CA THR A 41 -1.48 1.10 7.96
C THR A 41 -2.10 1.66 9.23
N ASN A 42 -3.07 0.95 9.79
CA ASN A 42 -3.67 1.24 11.07
C ASN A 42 -4.17 -0.09 11.66
N ARG A 43 -4.57 -0.10 12.92
CA ARG A 43 -5.36 -1.20 13.45
C ARG A 43 -6.67 -1.22 12.67
N GLU A 44 -6.79 -2.15 11.74
CA GLU A 44 -7.97 -2.28 10.88
C GLU A 44 -9.21 -2.33 11.76
N LEU A 45 -10.05 -1.30 11.66
CA LEU A 45 -11.41 -1.37 12.16
C LEU A 45 -12.18 -2.20 11.14
N ALA A 46 -12.35 -3.49 11.43
CA ALA A 46 -13.25 -4.31 10.65
C ALA A 46 -14.66 -3.74 10.85
N CYS A 47 -15.16 -2.95 9.90
CA CYS A 47 -16.53 -2.41 9.95
C CYS A 47 -17.61 -3.50 10.10
N GLU A 48 -17.25 -4.76 9.82
CA GLU A 48 -18.12 -5.93 9.95
C GLU A 48 -17.98 -6.66 11.30
N ASP A 49 -16.95 -6.39 12.10
CA ASP A 49 -16.83 -6.98 13.44
C ASP A 49 -17.70 -6.22 14.44
N THR A 50 -18.90 -6.73 14.65
CA THR A 50 -19.87 -6.22 15.65
C THR A 50 -19.34 -6.16 17.08
N LYS A 51 -18.18 -6.77 17.37
CA LYS A 51 -17.53 -6.73 18.69
C LYS A 51 -16.46 -5.66 18.80
N GLU A 52 -16.11 -4.97 17.72
CA GLU A 52 -15.12 -3.88 17.76
C GLU A 52 -15.74 -2.65 18.43
N PRO A 53 -15.27 -2.26 19.63
CA PRO A 53 -15.86 -1.15 20.38
C PRO A 53 -15.48 0.22 19.78
N GLU A 54 -14.42 0.28 18.98
CA GLU A 54 -13.89 1.52 18.43
C GLU A 54 -14.48 1.84 17.06
N THR A 55 -14.97 3.07 16.92
CA THR A 55 -15.53 3.59 15.66
C THR A 55 -14.63 4.63 15.00
N LYS A 56 -13.48 4.91 15.61
CA LYS A 56 -12.56 5.97 15.18
C LYS A 56 -11.13 5.44 15.10
N PHE A 57 -10.46 5.74 14.00
CA PHE A 57 -9.03 5.53 13.89
C PHE A 57 -8.32 6.58 14.74
N LYS A 58 -7.76 6.19 15.89
CA LYS A 58 -6.97 7.08 16.76
C LYS A 58 -5.53 7.23 16.28
N ASN A 59 -4.97 6.16 15.71
CA ASN A 59 -3.59 6.08 15.26
C ASN A 59 -3.50 5.59 13.81
N ILE A 60 -2.68 6.25 13.01
CA ILE A 60 -2.33 5.81 11.65
C ILE A 60 -0.81 5.82 11.53
N TYR A 61 -0.24 4.72 11.06
CA TYR A 61 1.19 4.57 10.84
C TYR A 61 1.50 4.84 9.38
N TRP A 62 2.50 5.65 9.10
CA TRP A 62 2.92 5.96 7.74
C TRP A 62 4.39 5.62 7.54
N ILE A 63 4.70 5.16 6.33
CA ILE A 63 6.05 5.25 5.80
C ILE A 63 6.12 6.53 4.99
N ALA A 64 7.10 7.36 5.31
CA ALA A 64 7.53 8.50 4.52
C ALA A 64 8.84 8.12 3.81
N TRP A 65 8.88 8.10 2.48
CA TRP A 65 10.07 7.69 1.71
C TRP A 65 11.21 8.70 1.74
N GLY A 66 11.03 9.83 2.44
CA GLY A 66 12.05 10.85 2.53
C GLY A 66 12.13 11.67 1.25
N PHE A 67 13.28 12.28 1.04
CA PHE A 67 13.57 13.18 -0.07
C PHE A 67 14.99 12.96 -0.56
N THR A 68 15.17 12.86 -1.86
CA THR A 68 16.49 12.88 -2.49
C THR A 68 16.35 13.41 -3.90
N TRP A 69 17.28 14.30 -4.29
CA TRP A 69 17.33 14.84 -5.64
C TRP A 69 17.57 13.77 -6.70
N GLU A 70 18.26 12.69 -6.34
CA GLU A 70 18.62 11.60 -7.25
C GLU A 70 17.39 10.83 -7.74
N LEU A 71 16.36 10.68 -6.90
CA LEU A 71 15.16 9.92 -7.24
C LEU A 71 14.05 10.77 -7.89
N ILE A 72 14.28 12.06 -8.14
CA ILE A 72 13.30 12.93 -8.80
C ILE A 72 13.58 12.92 -10.31
N PRO A 73 12.75 12.28 -11.15
CA PRO A 73 12.97 12.32 -12.59
C PRO A 73 12.84 13.75 -13.09
N GLN A 74 13.74 14.18 -13.98
CA GLN A 74 13.75 15.54 -14.52
C GLN A 74 12.38 15.99 -15.05
N ARG A 75 11.63 15.10 -15.71
CA ARG A 75 10.27 15.40 -16.20
C ARG A 75 9.29 15.77 -15.08
N ILE A 76 9.42 15.16 -13.90
CA ILE A 76 8.57 15.44 -12.73
C ILE A 76 8.97 16.79 -12.14
N TYR A 77 10.28 17.04 -11.97
CA TYR A 77 10.78 18.34 -11.56
C TYR A 77 10.25 19.48 -12.46
N GLU A 78 10.45 19.37 -13.76
CA GLU A 78 10.05 20.38 -14.74
C GLU A 78 8.54 20.64 -14.75
N THR A 79 7.75 19.58 -14.58
CA THR A 79 6.28 19.68 -14.54
C THR A 79 5.79 20.41 -13.30
N TYR A 80 6.44 20.20 -12.15
CA TYR A 80 5.94 20.72 -10.87
C TYR A 80 6.67 21.96 -10.39
N LYS A 81 7.84 22.33 -10.93
CA LYS A 81 8.67 23.42 -10.39
C LYS A 81 7.96 24.76 -10.22
N SER A 82 6.99 25.08 -11.08
CA SER A 82 6.22 26.33 -11.02
C SER A 82 4.84 26.20 -10.35
N ARG A 83 4.59 25.12 -9.60
CA ARG A 83 3.31 24.92 -8.91
C ARG A 83 3.15 25.97 -7.78
N GLU A 84 2.04 26.70 -7.80
CA GLU A 84 1.78 27.80 -6.85
C GLU A 84 1.46 27.33 -5.42
N CYS A 85 0.67 26.26 -5.26
CA CYS A 85 0.25 25.77 -3.94
C CYS A 85 1.24 24.75 -3.37
N ARG A 86 2.46 25.21 -3.06
CA ARG A 86 3.49 24.41 -2.39
C ARG A 86 3.52 24.67 -0.90
N VAL A 87 3.92 23.66 -0.12
CA VAL A 87 4.28 23.88 1.29
C VAL A 87 5.67 24.48 1.37
N ILE A 88 6.61 23.95 0.57
CA ILE A 88 7.98 24.45 0.47
C ILE A 88 8.26 24.85 -0.98
N PRO A 89 8.70 26.11 -1.24
CA PRO A 89 9.17 26.55 -2.55
C PRO A 89 10.30 25.64 -3.07
N ILE A 90 10.44 25.50 -4.39
CA ILE A 90 11.40 24.53 -4.94
C ILE A 90 12.85 24.91 -4.65
N GLU A 91 13.11 26.21 -4.57
CA GLU A 91 14.37 26.84 -4.19
C GLU A 91 14.76 26.59 -2.73
N ASP A 92 13.79 26.26 -1.87
CA ASP A 92 13.96 26.02 -0.44
C ASP A 92 13.92 24.52 -0.09
N LEU A 93 13.87 23.65 -1.10
CA LEU A 93 13.95 22.21 -0.86
C LEU A 93 15.31 21.84 -0.24
N PRO A 94 15.35 20.79 0.60
CA PRO A 94 16.59 20.36 1.23
C PRO A 94 17.70 20.09 0.21
N ASN A 95 18.93 20.50 0.56
CA ASN A 95 20.12 20.10 -0.20
C ASN A 95 20.53 18.66 0.13
N GLU A 96 20.26 18.23 1.37
CA GLU A 96 20.60 16.91 1.88
C GLU A 96 19.42 15.95 1.77
N ASN A 97 19.76 14.67 1.55
CA ASN A 97 18.76 13.61 1.53
C ASN A 97 18.04 13.53 2.88
N GLN A 98 16.71 13.49 2.83
CA GLN A 98 15.88 13.26 4.01
C GLN A 98 15.65 11.76 4.15
N PRO A 99 15.82 11.19 5.34
CA PRO A 99 15.73 9.76 5.55
C PRO A 99 14.29 9.26 5.36
N LEU A 100 14.20 7.99 4.98
CA LEU A 100 12.94 7.26 5.08
C LEU A 100 12.55 7.17 6.55
N THR A 101 11.29 7.45 6.86
CA THR A 101 10.78 7.54 8.24
C THR A 101 9.51 6.69 8.40
N LEU A 102 9.46 5.87 9.44
CA LEU A 102 8.22 5.34 9.99
C LEU A 102 7.68 6.35 11.01
N LEU A 103 6.42 6.77 10.88
CA LEU A 103 5.79 7.69 11.81
C LEU A 103 4.43 7.17 12.28
N ARG A 104 4.04 7.53 13.51
CA ARG A 104 2.69 7.33 14.04
C ARG A 104 1.99 8.67 14.16
N LEU A 105 0.91 8.85 13.42
CA LEU A 105 0.01 10.00 13.47
C LEU A 105 -1.08 9.77 14.51
N ASP A 106 -1.15 10.65 15.50
CA ASP A 106 -2.32 10.83 16.37
C ASP A 106 -3.37 11.64 15.58
N THR A 107 -4.51 11.04 15.29
CA THR A 107 -5.57 11.65 14.48
C THR A 107 -6.45 12.62 15.26
N GLN A 108 -6.44 12.56 16.59
CA GLN A 108 -7.19 13.48 17.45
C GLN A 108 -6.49 14.84 17.45
N ASN A 109 -5.20 14.84 17.77
CA ASN A 109 -4.37 16.04 17.86
C ASN A 109 -3.78 16.48 16.51
N MET A 110 -3.80 15.59 15.51
CA MET A 110 -3.16 15.80 14.20
C MET A 110 -1.67 16.12 14.38
N SER A 111 -0.96 15.24 15.09
CA SER A 111 0.45 15.38 15.42
C SER A 111 1.18 14.04 15.29
N ILE A 112 2.50 14.08 15.08
CA ILE A 112 3.35 12.88 15.12
C ILE A 112 3.56 12.51 16.59
N ALA A 113 3.01 11.35 16.98
CA ALA A 113 3.13 10.80 18.32
C ALA A 113 4.41 9.99 18.51
N ASP A 114 4.97 9.44 17.43
CA ASP A 114 6.25 8.72 17.45
C ASP A 114 6.85 8.65 16.03
N SER A 115 8.17 8.48 15.93
CA SER A 115 8.89 8.38 14.65
C SER A 115 10.19 7.58 14.76
N PHE A 116 10.50 6.80 13.73
CA PHE A 116 11.75 6.08 13.56
C PHE A 116 12.33 6.37 12.17
N GLN A 117 13.55 6.91 12.12
CA GLN A 117 14.27 7.15 10.86
C GLN A 117 15.12 5.93 10.52
N PHE A 118 14.96 5.42 9.30
CA PHE A 118 15.75 4.29 8.83
C PHE A 118 17.16 4.74 8.46
N PRO A 119 18.17 3.86 8.59
CA PRO A 119 19.53 4.18 8.16
C PRO A 119 19.60 4.46 6.65
N HIS A 120 20.63 5.19 6.23
CA HIS A 120 20.88 5.43 4.81
C HIS A 120 21.11 4.11 4.06
N GLY A 121 20.59 4.01 2.82
CA GLY A 121 20.65 2.79 2.00
C GLY A 121 19.51 1.79 2.24
N TYR A 122 18.60 2.09 3.18
CA TYR A 122 17.46 1.23 3.48
C TYR A 122 16.21 1.74 2.78
N PHE A 123 15.56 0.88 1.99
CA PHE A 123 14.24 1.15 1.43
C PHE A 123 13.18 0.32 2.15
N VAL A 124 12.01 0.90 2.41
CA VAL A 124 10.97 0.24 3.21
C VAL A 124 9.64 0.30 2.50
N SER A 125 8.92 -0.82 2.55
CA SER A 125 7.60 -0.93 1.98
C SER A 125 6.70 -1.88 2.77
N SER A 126 5.44 -1.98 2.32
CA SER A 126 4.46 -2.94 2.83
C SER A 126 4.36 -2.97 4.34
N ILE A 127 4.18 -1.78 4.94
CA ILE A 127 3.92 -1.69 6.37
C ILE A 127 2.55 -2.27 6.70
N GLN A 128 2.49 -3.10 7.72
CA GLN A 128 1.28 -3.77 8.17
C GLN A 128 1.16 -3.74 9.68
N PHE A 129 0.00 -3.36 10.19
CA PHE A 129 -0.35 -3.53 11.58
C PHE A 129 -0.77 -4.98 11.86
N ILE A 130 -0.23 -5.55 12.93
CA ILE A 130 -0.51 -6.90 13.42
C ILE A 130 -1.09 -6.76 14.84
N PRO A 131 -2.40 -7.01 15.04
CA PRO A 131 -2.99 -6.98 16.37
C PRO A 131 -2.35 -7.99 17.31
N SER A 132 -2.08 -7.59 18.55
CA SER A 132 -1.54 -8.50 19.56
C SER A 132 -2.59 -9.55 19.96
N SER A 133 -2.15 -10.79 20.15
CA SER A 133 -2.96 -11.85 20.78
C SER A 133 -2.90 -11.80 22.31
N GLU A 134 -1.99 -11.01 22.89
CA GLU A 134 -1.85 -10.89 24.34
C GLU A 134 -2.99 -10.06 24.93
N PRO A 135 -3.34 -10.26 26.22
CA PRO A 135 -4.28 -9.40 26.91
C PRO A 135 -3.88 -7.92 26.82
N LEU A 136 -4.84 -7.04 26.58
CA LEU A 136 -4.59 -5.59 26.61
C LEU A 136 -4.16 -5.19 28.02
N PRO A 137 -2.99 -4.56 28.21
CA PRO A 137 -2.56 -4.07 29.51
C PRO A 137 -3.54 -3.02 30.06
N GLU A 138 -3.69 -2.96 31.38
CA GLU A 138 -4.58 -1.98 32.01
C GLU A 138 -4.17 -0.55 31.66
N GLY A 139 -5.10 0.25 31.16
CA GLY A 139 -4.87 1.64 30.75
C GLY A 139 -4.19 1.82 29.38
N ALA A 140 -3.84 0.74 28.68
CA ALA A 140 -3.26 0.82 27.33
C ALA A 140 -4.33 1.14 26.27
N ASP A 141 -3.94 1.82 25.19
CA ASP A 141 -4.83 2.08 24.06
C ASP A 141 -4.89 0.86 23.15
N LEU A 142 -6.10 0.32 22.98
CA LEU A 142 -6.36 -0.80 22.08
C LEU A 142 -5.92 -0.49 20.64
N SER A 143 -5.96 0.78 20.21
CA SER A 143 -5.58 1.18 18.85
C SER A 143 -4.09 1.02 18.54
N THR A 144 -3.25 0.86 19.56
CA THR A 144 -1.80 0.64 19.45
C THR A 144 -1.37 -0.71 20.00
N HIS A 145 -2.31 -1.55 20.44
CA HIS A 145 -2.00 -2.86 21.03
C HIS A 145 -1.66 -3.90 19.96
N GLY A 146 -0.39 -3.94 19.59
CA GLY A 146 0.08 -4.78 18.51
C GLY A 146 1.49 -4.44 18.08
N TYR A 147 1.79 -4.87 16.87
CA TYR A 147 3.08 -4.75 16.24
C TYR A 147 2.94 -4.16 14.85
N LEU A 148 4.01 -3.57 14.35
CA LEU A 148 4.15 -3.22 12.94
C LEU A 148 5.17 -4.15 12.32
N ALA A 149 4.86 -4.70 11.17
CA ALA A 149 5.83 -5.40 10.33
C ALA A 149 6.00 -4.61 9.03
N CYS A 150 7.24 -4.46 8.57
CA CYS A 150 7.54 -3.89 7.26
C CYS A 150 8.64 -4.69 6.55
N ILE A 151 8.62 -4.64 5.22
CA ILE A 151 9.67 -5.19 4.37
C ILE A 151 10.74 -4.11 4.21
N VAL A 152 11.99 -4.50 4.42
CA VAL A 152 13.15 -3.63 4.34
C VAL A 152 14.08 -4.18 3.29
N LEU A 153 14.24 -3.44 2.19
CA LEU A 153 15.09 -3.79 1.07
C LEU A 153 16.44 -3.12 1.23
N THR A 154 17.51 -3.91 1.17
CA THR A 154 18.89 -3.40 1.34
C THR A 154 19.87 -4.22 0.51
N ASP A 155 20.95 -3.58 0.10
CA ASP A 155 22.09 -4.27 -0.50
C ASP A 155 23.02 -4.79 0.62
N ASN A 156 23.75 -5.86 0.33
CA ASN A 156 24.75 -6.41 1.25
C ASN A 156 25.94 -5.43 1.35
N PRO A 157 26.31 -4.95 2.55
CA PRO A 157 27.39 -3.97 2.71
C PRO A 157 28.77 -4.50 2.29
N ASP A 158 28.96 -5.82 2.28
CA ASP A 158 30.22 -6.45 1.85
C ASP A 158 30.25 -6.73 0.33
N ASN A 159 29.09 -6.77 -0.34
CA ASN A 159 28.95 -7.00 -1.77
C ASN A 159 27.63 -6.41 -2.30
N GLU A 160 27.67 -5.22 -2.91
CA GLU A 160 26.49 -4.50 -3.42
C GLU A 160 25.74 -5.24 -4.55
N GLU A 161 26.33 -6.29 -5.15
CA GLU A 161 25.60 -7.14 -6.12
C GLU A 161 24.68 -8.17 -5.44
N GLU A 162 24.81 -8.34 -4.12
CA GLU A 162 23.97 -9.21 -3.31
C GLU A 162 22.97 -8.39 -2.50
N THR A 163 21.76 -8.92 -2.34
CA THR A 163 20.73 -8.35 -1.48
C THR A 163 20.92 -8.82 -0.04
N ASN A 164 20.37 -8.06 0.90
CA ASN A 164 20.25 -8.42 2.30
C ASN A 164 18.89 -7.96 2.85
N ASP A 165 17.80 -8.32 2.16
CA ASP A 165 16.46 -7.90 2.56
C ASP A 165 16.04 -8.52 3.89
N GLU A 166 15.20 -7.80 4.64
CA GLU A 166 14.75 -8.20 5.98
C GLU A 166 13.26 -7.87 6.20
N PHE A 167 12.65 -8.54 7.17
CA PHE A 167 11.42 -8.07 7.80
C PHE A 167 11.74 -7.42 9.13
N TRP A 168 11.31 -6.18 9.34
CA TRP A 168 11.51 -5.49 10.59
C TRP A 168 10.20 -5.43 11.37
N ILE A 169 10.27 -5.70 12.66
CA ILE A 169 9.12 -5.71 13.57
C ILE A 169 9.31 -4.62 14.62
N PHE A 170 8.29 -3.78 14.80
CA PHE A 170 8.26 -2.72 15.81
C PHE A 170 7.07 -2.92 16.75
N HIS A 171 7.19 -2.38 17.96
CA HIS A 171 6.04 -2.14 18.83
C HIS A 171 5.21 -1.00 18.21
N ALA A 172 3.88 -1.13 18.22
CA ALA A 172 3.02 -0.10 17.65
C ALA A 172 2.72 1.05 18.63
N ASP A 173 2.92 0.83 19.92
CA ASP A 173 2.73 1.82 21.00
C ASP A 173 3.96 2.72 21.23
N ASP A 174 5.17 2.20 21.06
CA ASP A 174 6.44 2.93 21.20
C ASP A 174 7.55 2.27 20.36
N PHE A 175 8.11 3.01 19.39
CA PHE A 175 9.18 2.51 18.53
C PHE A 175 10.52 2.38 19.26
N GLN A 176 10.73 3.08 20.38
CA GLN A 176 11.98 3.08 21.14
C GLN A 176 13.24 3.33 20.30
N ASN A 177 13.08 4.03 19.18
CA ASN A 177 14.10 4.25 18.16
C ASN A 177 14.80 2.96 17.65
N LYS A 178 14.12 1.80 17.64
CA LYS A 178 14.69 0.54 17.11
C LYS A 178 13.61 -0.50 16.76
N PRO A 179 13.86 -1.41 15.80
CA PRO A 179 13.06 -2.61 15.66
C PRO A 179 13.26 -3.54 16.88
N ILE A 180 12.21 -4.27 17.26
CA ILE A 180 12.29 -5.38 18.23
C ILE A 180 13.05 -6.55 17.60
N TYR A 181 12.71 -6.86 16.35
CA TYR A 181 13.30 -7.94 15.58
C TYR A 181 13.59 -7.50 14.16
N ARG A 182 14.68 -8.03 13.63
CA ARG A 182 15.04 -8.00 12.21
C ARG A 182 15.16 -9.46 11.77
N LEU A 183 14.31 -9.87 10.83
CA LEU A 183 14.21 -11.25 10.38
C LEU A 183 14.82 -11.35 8.99
N SER A 184 15.90 -12.12 8.87
CA SER A 184 16.59 -12.46 7.64
C SER A 184 16.57 -13.98 7.41
N THR A 185 17.19 -14.44 6.32
CA THR A 185 17.49 -15.88 6.17
C THR A 185 18.62 -16.29 7.12
N LEU A 186 18.62 -17.55 7.56
CA LEU A 186 19.70 -18.12 8.37
C LEU A 186 20.92 -18.53 7.53
N ASP A 187 20.71 -18.72 6.23
CA ASP A 187 21.73 -19.16 5.28
C ASP A 187 22.19 -17.96 4.44
N ASN A 188 23.35 -17.41 4.80
CA ASN A 188 23.96 -16.27 4.11
C ASN A 188 24.31 -16.58 2.65
N SER A 189 24.35 -17.85 2.23
CA SER A 189 24.54 -18.20 0.81
C SER A 189 23.26 -18.02 -0.03
N ARG A 190 22.13 -17.77 0.62
CA ARG A 190 20.82 -17.52 0.01
C ARG A 190 20.16 -16.36 0.76
N PRO A 191 20.62 -15.12 0.54
CA PRO A 191 19.99 -13.97 1.13
C PRO A 191 18.54 -13.87 0.66
N LEU A 192 17.70 -13.27 1.51
CA LEU A 192 16.34 -12.93 1.15
C LEU A 192 16.38 -11.90 0.02
N ASN A 193 15.66 -12.17 -1.07
CA ASN A 193 15.54 -11.28 -2.23
C ASN A 193 14.07 -11.05 -2.53
N ILE A 194 13.53 -9.92 -2.07
CA ILE A 194 12.14 -9.55 -2.20
C ILE A 194 12.02 -8.45 -3.26
N ALA A 195 11.21 -8.70 -4.28
CA ALA A 195 10.84 -7.66 -5.23
C ALA A 195 10.08 -6.53 -4.52
N LEU A 196 10.18 -5.30 -5.03
CA LEU A 196 9.45 -4.16 -4.50
C LEU A 196 7.95 -4.46 -4.38
N THR A 197 7.46 -4.37 -3.15
CA THR A 197 6.03 -4.47 -2.81
C THR A 197 5.52 -3.10 -2.37
N LEU A 198 4.20 -2.88 -2.47
CA LEU A 198 3.57 -1.65 -2.00
C LEU A 198 2.61 -1.92 -0.84
N HIS A 199 1.59 -2.73 -1.10
CA HIS A 199 0.56 -3.08 -0.13
C HIS A 199 0.70 -4.53 0.32
N SER A 200 0.38 -4.74 1.59
CA SER A 200 0.31 -6.04 2.25
C SER A 200 -1.01 -6.16 3.00
N THR A 201 -1.29 -7.36 3.48
CA THR A 201 -2.40 -7.62 4.41
C THR A 201 -1.95 -8.65 5.44
N TRP A 202 -2.37 -8.47 6.68
CA TRP A 202 -2.16 -9.44 7.73
C TRP A 202 -3.32 -10.44 7.79
N MET A 203 -2.99 -11.72 7.88
CA MET A 203 -3.97 -12.77 8.12
C MET A 203 -3.56 -13.55 9.36
N ARG A 204 -4.42 -13.54 10.40
CA ARG A 204 -4.17 -14.25 11.66
C ARG A 204 -3.92 -15.75 11.45
N ASP A 205 -4.72 -16.36 10.57
CA ASP A 205 -4.60 -17.78 10.22
C ASP A 205 -4.53 -17.92 8.70
N ILE A 206 -3.58 -18.73 8.23
CA ILE A 206 -3.64 -19.28 6.87
C ILE A 206 -4.65 -20.44 6.93
N ARG A 207 -5.93 -20.15 6.67
CA ARG A 207 -6.94 -21.20 6.60
C ARG A 207 -6.72 -22.00 5.32
N GLU A 208 -6.28 -23.25 5.44
CA GLU A 208 -5.83 -24.07 4.32
C GLU A 208 -6.92 -24.37 3.26
N ASN A 209 -8.21 -24.16 3.52
CA ASN A 209 -9.26 -24.69 2.65
C ASN A 209 -10.51 -23.82 2.61
N TYR A 210 -10.43 -22.58 2.10
CA TYR A 210 -11.67 -21.82 1.97
C TYR A 210 -12.58 -22.35 0.86
N HIS A 211 -12.04 -22.77 -0.28
CA HIS A 211 -12.83 -23.21 -1.44
C HIS A 211 -11.98 -24.10 -2.33
N ASP A 212 -12.51 -25.21 -2.86
CA ASP A 212 -11.84 -25.94 -3.94
C ASP A 212 -11.63 -25.03 -5.17
N SER A 213 -10.81 -25.48 -6.14
CA SER A 213 -10.49 -24.67 -7.32
C SER A 213 -11.73 -24.24 -8.10
N GLN A 214 -12.79 -25.06 -8.16
CA GLN A 214 -14.03 -24.74 -8.86
C GLN A 214 -14.81 -23.64 -8.14
N CYS A 215 -14.91 -23.73 -6.81
CA CYS A 215 -15.61 -22.71 -6.06
C CYS A 215 -14.89 -21.35 -6.15
N ARG A 216 -13.55 -21.30 -6.15
CA ARG A 216 -12.79 -20.06 -6.43
C ARG A 216 -13.00 -19.54 -7.86
N GLN A 217 -13.16 -20.42 -8.85
CA GLN A 217 -13.50 -20.01 -10.22
C GLN A 217 -14.91 -19.41 -10.28
N GLN A 218 -15.87 -20.00 -9.57
CA GLN A 218 -17.24 -19.52 -9.54
C GLN A 218 -17.35 -18.14 -8.86
N ILE A 219 -16.66 -17.93 -7.73
CA ILE A 219 -16.63 -16.62 -7.06
C ILE A 219 -16.03 -15.55 -7.98
N ARG A 220 -14.90 -15.84 -8.63
CA ARG A 220 -14.29 -14.90 -9.59
C ARG A 220 -15.20 -14.62 -10.78
N ARG A 221 -15.88 -15.64 -11.30
CA ARG A 221 -16.87 -15.49 -12.37
C ARG A 221 -17.99 -14.56 -11.92
N GLN A 222 -18.57 -14.80 -10.75
CA GLN A 222 -19.66 -13.96 -10.27
C GLN A 222 -19.20 -12.51 -10.10
N SER A 223 -18.10 -12.27 -9.39
CA SER A 223 -17.57 -10.92 -9.14
C SER A 223 -17.25 -10.17 -10.44
N VAL A 224 -16.52 -10.78 -11.37
CA VAL A 224 -16.11 -10.07 -12.59
C VAL A 224 -17.30 -9.72 -13.48
N TYR A 225 -18.34 -10.55 -13.52
CA TYR A 225 -19.56 -10.22 -14.26
C TYR A 225 -20.37 -9.14 -13.54
N GLU A 226 -20.55 -9.24 -12.21
CA GLU A 226 -21.25 -8.23 -11.42
C GLU A 226 -20.63 -6.83 -11.56
N ASP A 227 -19.29 -6.74 -11.55
CA ASP A 227 -18.56 -5.47 -11.66
C ASP A 227 -18.71 -4.80 -13.03
N TYR A 228 -18.80 -5.59 -14.11
CA TYR A 228 -18.64 -5.08 -15.48
C TYR A 228 -19.89 -5.17 -16.35
N GLU A 229 -20.85 -6.06 -16.09
CA GLU A 229 -22.05 -6.26 -16.94
C GLU A 229 -22.79 -4.95 -17.22
N THR A 230 -23.03 -4.14 -16.19
CA THR A 230 -23.73 -2.86 -16.36
C THR A 230 -22.92 -1.86 -17.18
N ARG A 231 -21.59 -1.85 -17.04
CA ARG A 231 -20.70 -0.96 -17.81
C ARG A 231 -20.59 -1.40 -19.27
N LEU A 232 -20.59 -2.71 -19.52
CA LEU A 232 -20.45 -3.29 -20.85
C LEU A 232 -21.69 -3.12 -21.73
N LYS A 233 -22.89 -2.95 -21.16
CA LYS A 233 -24.12 -2.66 -21.92
C LYS A 233 -23.98 -1.48 -22.88
N ASN A 234 -23.26 -0.44 -22.45
CA ASN A 234 -23.04 0.77 -23.23
C ASN A 234 -21.66 0.81 -23.91
N ALA A 235 -20.86 -0.25 -23.77
CA ALA A 235 -19.53 -0.30 -24.35
C ALA A 235 -19.58 -0.59 -25.86
N SER A 236 -18.53 -0.15 -26.57
CA SER A 236 -18.34 -0.47 -27.98
C SER A 236 -18.29 -1.98 -28.19
N LYS A 237 -18.57 -2.41 -29.42
CA LYS A 237 -18.52 -3.82 -29.80
C LYS A 237 -17.15 -4.44 -29.50
N SER A 238 -16.06 -3.73 -29.84
CA SER A 238 -14.69 -4.21 -29.64
C SER A 238 -14.35 -4.43 -28.16
N VAL A 239 -14.86 -3.58 -27.27
CA VAL A 239 -14.64 -3.73 -25.82
C VAL A 239 -15.43 -4.93 -25.28
N ARG A 240 -16.67 -5.14 -25.73
CA ARG A 240 -17.45 -6.33 -25.34
C ARG A 240 -16.79 -7.63 -25.80
N GLU A 241 -16.35 -7.69 -27.05
CA GLU A 241 -15.64 -8.86 -27.59
C GLU A 241 -14.34 -9.14 -26.82
N LEU A 242 -13.58 -8.10 -26.44
CA LEU A 242 -12.41 -8.27 -25.58
C LEU A 242 -12.76 -8.91 -24.23
N PHE A 243 -13.87 -8.49 -23.62
CA PHE A 243 -14.30 -9.06 -22.34
C PHE A 243 -14.74 -10.51 -22.46
N ASP A 244 -15.58 -10.79 -23.46
CA ASP A 244 -16.13 -12.12 -23.71
C ASP A 244 -15.06 -13.16 -24.05
N ASP A 245 -14.05 -12.77 -24.84
CA ASP A 245 -13.07 -13.71 -25.39
C ASP A 245 -11.76 -13.82 -24.62
N VAL A 246 -11.41 -12.77 -23.86
CA VAL A 246 -10.13 -12.66 -23.17
C VAL A 246 -10.34 -12.45 -21.68
N VAL A 247 -10.94 -11.33 -21.27
CA VAL A 247 -10.93 -10.90 -19.87
C VAL A 247 -11.61 -11.92 -18.97
N TYR A 248 -12.85 -12.33 -19.29
CA TYR A 248 -13.59 -13.24 -18.44
C TYR A 248 -12.89 -14.59 -18.32
N ASP A 249 -12.50 -15.23 -19.42
CA ASP A 249 -11.82 -16.53 -19.38
C ASP A 249 -10.49 -16.43 -18.61
N TYR A 250 -9.66 -15.44 -18.91
CA TYR A 250 -8.30 -15.39 -18.36
C TYR A 250 -8.35 -15.04 -16.87
N PHE A 251 -9.24 -14.13 -16.46
CA PHE A 251 -9.45 -13.77 -15.06
C PHE A 251 -10.04 -14.94 -14.25
N ILE A 252 -11.04 -15.64 -14.79
CA ILE A 252 -11.69 -16.80 -14.13
C ILE A 252 -10.76 -18.01 -14.09
N GLN A 253 -9.81 -18.15 -15.00
CA GLN A 253 -8.83 -19.22 -14.95
C GLN A 253 -7.56 -18.85 -14.17
N GLN A 254 -7.34 -17.56 -13.82
CA GLN A 254 -6.04 -17.05 -13.34
C GLN A 254 -4.92 -17.49 -14.32
N MET A 255 -5.15 -17.29 -15.63
CA MET A 255 -4.17 -17.70 -16.63
C MET A 255 -2.88 -16.90 -16.46
N PRO A 256 -1.71 -17.54 -16.27
CA PRO A 256 -0.45 -16.82 -16.18
C PRO A 256 -0.22 -15.98 -17.45
N GLU A 257 0.33 -14.78 -17.29
CA GLU A 257 0.53 -13.84 -18.40
C GLU A 257 1.30 -14.47 -19.57
N ARG A 258 2.36 -15.23 -19.28
CA ARG A 258 3.14 -15.95 -20.29
C ARG A 258 2.30 -16.89 -21.16
N ASP A 259 1.28 -17.52 -20.57
CA ASP A 259 0.44 -18.50 -21.24
C ASP A 259 -0.69 -17.79 -22.00
N ALA A 260 -1.22 -16.70 -21.43
CA ALA A 260 -2.12 -15.77 -22.10
C ALA A 260 -1.48 -15.19 -23.38
N VAL A 261 -0.25 -14.66 -23.29
CA VAL A 261 0.48 -14.11 -24.44
C VAL A 261 0.72 -15.16 -25.50
N LYS A 262 1.18 -16.36 -25.12
CA LYS A 262 1.36 -17.48 -26.06
C LYS A 262 0.05 -17.82 -26.78
N ARG A 263 -1.08 -17.86 -26.06
CA ARG A 263 -2.40 -18.16 -26.63
C ARG A 263 -2.83 -17.08 -27.62
N LEU A 264 -2.67 -15.81 -27.27
CA LEU A 264 -3.01 -14.67 -28.14
C LEU A 264 -2.15 -14.64 -29.43
N GLN A 265 -0.94 -15.18 -29.39
CA GLN A 265 -0.03 -15.26 -30.54
C GLN A 265 -0.30 -16.48 -31.45
N GLN A 266 -1.17 -17.42 -31.05
CA GLN A 266 -1.46 -18.58 -31.89
C GLN A 266 -2.26 -18.16 -33.14
N PRO A 267 -1.86 -18.56 -34.36
CA PRO A 267 -2.57 -18.23 -35.60
C PRO A 267 -4.04 -18.71 -35.62
N SER A 268 -4.35 -19.72 -34.81
CA SER A 268 -5.70 -20.27 -34.62
C SER A 268 -6.56 -19.46 -33.65
N TYR A 269 -5.96 -18.61 -32.82
CA TYR A 269 -6.69 -17.80 -31.87
C TYR A 269 -7.35 -16.62 -32.60
N LYS A 270 -8.66 -16.76 -32.81
CA LYS A 270 -9.51 -15.67 -33.29
C LYS A 270 -10.38 -15.24 -32.10
N ILE A 271 -10.35 -13.95 -31.78
CA ILE A 271 -11.40 -13.29 -31.00
C ILE A 271 -12.73 -13.69 -31.67
N ARG A 272 -13.66 -14.30 -30.93
CA ARG A 272 -14.93 -14.79 -31.46
C ARG A 272 -15.66 -13.59 -32.03
N GLN A 273 -15.61 -13.44 -33.36
CA GLN A 273 -16.48 -12.48 -34.02
C GLN A 273 -17.92 -12.87 -33.72
N SER A 274 -18.64 -11.96 -33.09
CA SER A 274 -19.98 -12.17 -32.54
C SER A 274 -20.95 -12.84 -33.53
N SER A 275 -21.15 -14.15 -33.40
CA SER A 275 -22.28 -14.85 -34.04
C SER A 275 -22.59 -16.17 -33.36
N GLN A 276 -22.71 -16.17 -32.03
CA GLN A 276 -23.49 -17.18 -31.31
C GLN A 276 -23.94 -16.57 -29.98
N LYS A 277 -25.23 -16.21 -29.89
CA LYS A 277 -25.89 -15.95 -28.62
C LYS A 277 -25.77 -17.21 -27.78
N LEU A 278 -25.20 -17.11 -26.58
CA LEU A 278 -25.34 -18.13 -25.55
C LEU A 278 -26.82 -18.16 -25.09
N PRO A 279 -27.36 -19.35 -24.78
CA PRO A 279 -28.76 -19.53 -24.36
C PRO A 279 -29.10 -18.85 -23.03
#